data_AF-A0A098EVQ6-F1
#
_entry.id   AF-A0A098EVQ6-F1
#
_cell.length_a   1.000
_cell.length_b   1.000
_cell.length_c   1.000
_cell.angle_alpha   90.00
_cell.angle_beta   90.00
_cell.angle_gamma   90.00
#
_symmetry.space_group_name_H-M   'P 1'
#
loop_
_entity.id
_entity.type
_entity.pdbx_description
1 polymer ?
#
loop_
_entity_poly.entity_id
_entity_poly.type
_entity_poly.pdbx_seq_one_letter_code
_entity_poly.pdbx_strand_id
1 'polypeptide(L)'
;MKQGIYLQPVQREMIKTAMRAYRKGLNGLGQRLFDIAYNKVKDMGRRIELDGMEMIFISQSLNQHGKGLSASGKIVESRHYRHLAMGIEDIRIHFQQTNGPKVKKEKAASASTLTA
;
A
#
# COMPACT_ATOMS: atom_id res chain seq x y z
N MET A 1 0.31 4.25 12.84
CA MET A 1 1.11 3.00 12.96
C MET A 1 1.57 2.60 11.57
N LYS A 2 2.77 2.03 11.43
CA LYS A 2 3.35 1.67 10.13
C LYS A 2 3.85 0.22 10.18
N GLN A 3 3.87 -0.44 9.03
CA GLN A 3 4.37 -1.79 8.84
C GLN A 3 5.63 -1.74 7.96
N GLY A 4 6.72 -2.35 8.41
CA GLY A 4 7.91 -2.54 7.59
C GLY A 4 7.69 -3.64 6.55
N ILE A 5 7.94 -3.35 5.28
CA ILE A 5 7.91 -4.31 4.17
C ILE A 5 9.29 -4.34 3.52
N TYR A 6 9.84 -5.54 3.33
CA TYR A 6 11.08 -5.77 2.59
C TYR A 6 10.75 -6.13 1.15
N LEU A 7 11.31 -5.37 0.20
CA LEU A 7 11.03 -5.52 -1.22
C LEU A 7 12.30 -5.84 -1.99
N GLN A 8 12.19 -6.81 -2.90
CA GLN A 8 13.24 -7.09 -3.88
C GLN A 8 13.41 -5.92 -4.87
N PRO A 9 14.59 -5.77 -5.51
CA PRO A 9 14.81 -4.69 -6.48
C PRO A 9 13.74 -4.61 -7.58
N VAL A 10 13.34 -5.76 -8.14
CA VAL A 10 12.31 -5.81 -9.20
C VAL A 10 10.95 -5.32 -8.67
N GLN A 11 10.54 -5.75 -7.48
CA GLN A 11 9.28 -5.31 -6.87
C GLN A 11 9.25 -3.80 -6.63
N ARG A 12 10.39 -3.22 -6.22
CA ARG A 12 10.51 -1.76 -6.03
C ARG A 12 10.25 -1.01 -7.32
N GLU A 13 10.88 -1.44 -8.42
CA GLU A 13 10.71 -0.79 -9.72
C GLU A 13 9.30 -0.99 -10.30
N MET A 14 8.68 -2.16 -10.08
CA MET A 14 7.28 -2.38 -10.44
C MET A 14 6.35 -1.41 -9.71
N ILE A 15 6.51 -1.25 -8.39
CA ILE A 15 5.68 -0.32 -7.61
C ILE A 15 5.87 1.12 -8.10
N LYS A 16 7.12 1.58 -8.26
CA LYS A 16 7.42 2.93 -8.77
C LYS A 16 6.79 3.16 -10.14
N THR A 17 6.89 2.19 -11.04
CA THR A 17 6.34 2.25 -12.40
C THR A 17 4.82 2.34 -12.38
N ALA A 18 4.16 1.44 -11.62
CA ALA A 18 2.71 1.42 -11.49
C ALA A 18 2.17 2.71 -10.87
N MET A 19 2.77 3.18 -9.77
CA MET A 19 2.32 4.40 -9.11
C MET A 19 2.54 5.64 -9.98
N ARG A 20 3.67 5.73 -10.69
CA ARG A 20 3.91 6.83 -11.64
C ARG A 20 2.88 6.87 -12.75
N ALA A 21 2.48 5.70 -13.28
CA ALA A 21 1.44 5.60 -14.29
C ALA A 21 0.06 6.00 -13.74
N TYR A 22 -0.29 5.48 -12.56
CA TYR A 22 -1.57 5.78 -11.90
C TYR A 22 -1.73 7.26 -11.58
N ARG A 23 -0.66 7.92 -11.10
CA ARG A 23 -0.63 9.35 -10.78
C ARG A 23 -1.11 10.25 -11.93
N LYS A 24 -0.84 9.87 -13.18
CA LYS A 24 -1.23 10.67 -14.37
C LYS A 24 -2.75 10.82 -14.52
N GLY A 25 -3.52 9.88 -13.97
CA GLY A 25 -4.99 9.91 -14.00
C GLY A 25 -5.64 10.56 -12.78
N LEU A 26 -4.85 11.02 -11.80
CA LEU A 26 -5.37 11.64 -10.58
C LEU A 26 -5.36 13.16 -10.68
N ASN A 27 -6.37 13.78 -10.08
CA ASN A 27 -6.49 15.23 -9.95
C ASN A 27 -7.01 15.63 -8.55
N GLY A 28 -6.88 16.91 -8.20
CA GLY A 28 -7.44 17.48 -6.97
C GLY A 28 -6.85 16.91 -5.67
N LEU A 29 -7.69 16.74 -4.65
CA LEU A 29 -7.27 16.32 -3.30
C LEU A 29 -6.73 14.87 -3.27
N GLY A 30 -7.33 13.98 -4.07
CA GLY A 30 -6.88 12.59 -4.17
C GLY A 30 -5.44 12.48 -4.69
N GLN A 31 -5.07 13.34 -5.64
CA GLN A 31 -3.70 13.43 -6.13
C GLN A 31 -2.71 13.87 -5.04
N ARG A 32 -3.08 14.84 -4.18
CA ARG A 32 -2.21 15.31 -3.10
C ARG A 32 -1.89 14.19 -2.09
N LEU A 33 -2.90 13.45 -1.66
CA LEU A 33 -2.72 12.32 -0.73
C LEU A 33 -1.90 11.20 -1.37
N PHE A 34 -2.15 10.92 -2.65
CA PHE A 34 -1.38 9.95 -3.41
C PHE A 34 0.09 10.36 -3.55
N ASP A 35 0.36 11.64 -3.80
CA ASP A 35 1.72 12.17 -3.99
C ASP A 35 2.59 12.01 -2.75
N ILE A 36 2.00 12.09 -1.54
CA ILE A 36 2.70 11.81 -0.29
C ILE A 36 3.21 10.36 -0.28
N ALA A 37 2.34 9.40 -0.60
CA ALA A 37 2.72 7.99 -0.69
C ALA A 37 3.73 7.73 -1.81
N TYR A 38 3.53 8.37 -2.98
CA TYR A 38 4.42 8.22 -4.13
C TYR A 38 5.83 8.73 -3.85
N ASN A 39 5.99 9.89 -3.21
CA ASN A 39 7.31 10.44 -2.88
C ASN A 39 8.09 9.50 -1.95
N LYS A 40 7.40 8.90 -0.98
CA LYS A 40 7.99 7.91 -0.08
C LYS A 40 8.46 6.64 -0.79
N VAL A 41 7.70 6.19 -1.78
CA VAL A 41 8.02 5.04 -2.63
C VAL A 41 9.15 5.37 -3.60
N LYS A 42 9.20 6.60 -4.12
CA LYS A 42 10.23 7.05 -5.07
C LYS A 42 11.64 6.88 -4.48
N ASP A 43 11.81 7.26 -3.22
CA ASP A 43 13.09 7.25 -2.52
C ASP A 43 13.29 5.99 -1.65
N MET A 44 12.48 4.94 -1.89
CA MET A 44 12.50 3.75 -1.04
C MET A 44 13.77 2.91 -1.20
N GLY A 45 14.35 2.51 -0.07
CA GLY A 45 15.41 1.53 0.01
C GLY A 45 14.87 0.09 0.00
N ARG A 46 15.65 -0.85 0.54
CA ARG A 46 15.25 -2.28 0.64
C ARG A 46 14.03 -2.50 1.54
N ARG A 47 13.90 -1.69 2.58
CA ARG A 47 12.77 -1.69 3.53
C ARG A 47 12.03 -0.38 3.38
N ILE A 48 10.70 -0.45 3.35
CA ILE A 48 9.81 0.71 3.40
C ILE A 48 8.81 0.51 4.53
N GLU A 49 8.53 1.57 5.27
CA GLU A 49 7.49 1.54 6.31
C GLU A 49 6.21 2.12 5.74
N LEU A 50 5.13 1.34 5.67
CA LEU A 50 3.87 1.77 5.05
C LEU A 50 2.72 1.77 6.05
N ASP A 51 1.83 2.74 5.95
CA ASP A 51 0.51 2.67 6.60
C ASP A 51 -0.53 2.01 5.69
N GLY A 52 -1.73 1.80 6.23
CA GLY A 52 -2.80 1.13 5.50
C GLY A 52 -3.28 1.88 4.24
N MET A 53 -3.23 3.21 4.22
CA MET A 53 -3.62 4.01 3.05
C MET A 53 -2.55 3.97 1.97
N GLU A 54 -1.29 4.06 2.35
CA GLU A 54 -0.17 3.94 1.42
C GLU A 54 -0.16 2.56 0.74
N MET A 55 -0.46 1.48 1.49
CA MET A 55 -0.63 0.14 0.92
C MET A 55 -1.79 0.05 -0.08
N ILE A 56 -2.92 0.72 0.19
CA ILE A 56 -4.06 0.79 -0.75
C ILE A 56 -3.64 1.47 -2.05
N PHE A 57 -2.94 2.61 -1.97
CA PHE A 57 -2.50 3.32 -3.17
C PHE A 57 -1.53 2.47 -4.01
N ILE A 58 -0.64 1.72 -3.35
CA ILE A 58 0.26 0.78 -4.03
C ILE A 58 -0.54 -0.35 -4.70
N SER A 59 -1.44 -1.04 -3.97
CA SER A 59 -2.19 -2.17 -4.51
C SER A 59 -3.13 -1.76 -5.65
N GLN A 60 -3.79 -0.60 -5.55
CA GLN A 60 -4.61 -0.02 -6.62
C GLN A 60 -3.78 0.30 -7.86
N SER A 61 -2.62 0.94 -7.68
CA SER A 61 -1.73 1.30 -8.79
C SER A 61 -1.24 0.06 -9.54
N LEU A 62 -0.80 -0.97 -8.80
CA LEU A 62 -0.33 -2.24 -9.36
C LEU A 62 -1.45 -2.95 -10.13
N ASN A 63 -2.66 -3.02 -9.58
CA ASN A 63 -3.80 -3.64 -10.25
C ASN A 63 -4.20 -2.90 -11.53
N GLN A 64 -4.23 -1.57 -11.50
CA GLN A 64 -4.56 -0.77 -12.68
C GLN A 64 -3.49 -0.93 -13.77
N HIS A 65 -2.21 -0.93 -13.40
CA HIS A 65 -1.11 -1.15 -14.34
C HIS A 65 -1.16 -2.57 -14.93
N GLY A 66 -1.40 -3.58 -14.10
CA GLY A 66 -1.60 -4.96 -14.54
C GLY A 66 -2.79 -5.10 -15.49
N LYS A 67 -3.90 -4.40 -15.24
CA LYS A 67 -5.06 -4.35 -16.15
C LYS A 67 -4.67 -3.76 -17.51
N GLY A 68 -3.90 -2.67 -17.52
CA GLY A 68 -3.38 -2.07 -18.75
C GLY A 68 -2.50 -3.03 -19.56
N LEU A 69 -1.56 -3.72 -18.90
CA LEU A 69 -0.70 -4.72 -19.53
C LEU A 69 -1.51 -5.87 -20.16
N SER A 70 -2.52 -6.37 -19.44
CA SER A 70 -3.40 -7.43 -19.96
C SER A 70 -4.16 -6.97 -21.20
N ALA A 71 -4.67 -5.73 -21.20
CA ALA A 71 -5.36 -5.16 -22.35
C ALA A 71 -4.44 -5.00 -23.57
N SER A 72 -3.14 -4.86 -23.37
CA SER A 72 -2.12 -4.82 -24.43
C SER A 72 -1.53 -6.19 -24.78
N GLY A 73 -2.11 -7.30 -24.31
CA GLY A 73 -1.65 -8.66 -24.61
C GLY A 73 -0.46 -9.16 -23.77
N LYS A 74 0.06 -8.34 -22.83
CA LYS A 74 1.19 -8.67 -21.96
C LYS A 74 0.72 -9.43 -20.71
N ILE A 75 0.25 -10.66 -20.91
CA ILE A 75 -0.45 -11.44 -19.87
C ILE A 75 0.48 -11.86 -18.73
N VAL A 76 1.72 -12.24 -19.03
CA VAL A 76 2.69 -12.71 -18.01
C VAL A 76 3.09 -11.57 -17.08
N GLU A 77 3.44 -10.42 -17.65
CA GLU A 77 3.77 -9.21 -16.90
C GLU A 77 2.57 -8.74 -16.08
N SER A 78 1.36 -8.75 -16.66
CA SER A 78 0.13 -8.45 -15.93
C SER A 78 -0.02 -9.28 -14.66
N ARG A 79 0.23 -10.61 -14.74
CA ARG A 79 0.16 -11.50 -13.58
C ARG A 79 1.16 -11.11 -12.50
N HIS A 80 2.40 -10.77 -12.86
CA HIS A 80 3.40 -10.34 -11.88
C HIS A 80 2.94 -9.09 -11.10
N TYR A 81 2.37 -8.10 -11.78
CA TYR A 81 1.84 -6.90 -11.12
C TYR A 81 0.67 -7.23 -10.18
N ARG A 82 -0.25 -8.09 -10.62
CA ARG A 82 -1.42 -8.48 -9.81
C ARG A 82 -1.05 -9.33 -8.59
N HIS A 83 -0.10 -10.26 -8.74
CA HIS A 83 0.42 -11.04 -7.62
C HIS A 83 1.11 -10.15 -6.57
N LEU A 84 1.90 -9.17 -7.01
CA LEU A 84 2.49 -8.20 -6.08
C LEU A 84 1.42 -7.37 -5.38
N ALA A 85 0.37 -6.96 -6.10
CA ALA A 85 -0.76 -6.24 -5.52
C ALA A 85 -1.47 -7.05 -4.42
N MET A 86 -1.72 -8.34 -4.68
CA MET A 86 -2.30 -9.27 -3.71
C MET A 86 -1.43 -9.39 -2.46
N GLY A 87 -0.12 -9.60 -2.61
CA GLY A 87 0.79 -9.73 -1.46
C GLY A 87 0.82 -8.47 -0.58
N ILE A 88 0.77 -7.28 -1.18
CA ILE A 88 0.67 -6.02 -0.42
C ILE A 88 -0.68 -5.92 0.30
N GLU A 89 -1.77 -6.35 -0.35
CA GLU A 89 -3.10 -6.34 0.24
C GLU A 89 -3.23 -7.32 1.42
N ASP A 90 -2.64 -8.51 1.32
CA ASP A 90 -2.60 -9.48 2.41
C ASP A 90 -1.85 -8.90 3.63
N ILE A 91 -0.72 -8.23 3.40
CA ILE A 91 0.02 -7.52 4.46
C ILE A 91 -0.86 -6.43 5.07
N ARG A 92 -1.60 -5.67 4.26
CA ARG A 92 -2.51 -4.62 4.73
C ARG A 92 -3.63 -5.19 5.60
N ILE A 93 -4.26 -6.27 5.16
CA ILE A 93 -5.33 -6.96 5.88
C ILE A 93 -4.79 -7.44 7.23
N HIS A 94 -3.65 -8.12 7.25
CA HIS A 94 -3.02 -8.56 8.48
C HIS A 94 -2.69 -7.39 9.42
N PHE A 95 -2.08 -6.32 8.89
CA PHE A 95 -1.78 -5.12 9.66
C PHE A 95 -3.03 -4.48 10.29
N GLN A 96 -4.15 -4.43 9.57
CA GLN A 96 -5.42 -3.91 10.09
C GLN A 96 -6.10 -4.87 11.07
N GLN A 97 -5.97 -6.19 10.88
CA GLN A 97 -6.45 -7.17 11.84
C GLN A 97 -5.68 -7.11 13.15
N THR A 98 -4.37 -6.83 13.14
CA THR A 98 -3.59 -6.74 14.37
C THR A 98 -3.73 -5.39 15.06
N ASN A 99 -3.89 -4.30 14.30
CA ASN A 99 -3.74 -2.93 14.82
C ASN A 99 -4.99 -2.06 14.65
N GLY A 100 -6.05 -2.60 14.06
CA GLY A 100 -7.27 -1.87 13.75
C GLY A 100 -8.01 -1.40 15.00
N PRO A 101 -8.90 -0.40 14.87
CA PRO A 101 -9.64 0.17 15.99
C PRO A 101 -10.47 -0.86 16.75
N LYS A 102 -10.96 -1.89 16.07
CA LYS A 102 -11.75 -2.98 16.67
C LYS A 102 -10.93 -3.86 17.61
N VAL A 103 -9.63 -4.01 17.36
CA VAL A 103 -8.72 -4.90 18.12
C VAL A 103 -8.14 -4.20 19.34
N LYS A 104 -8.00 -2.86 19.29
CA LYS A 104 -7.54 -2.07 20.44
C LYS A 104 -8.58 -1.89 21.56
N LYS A 105 -9.84 -2.27 21.35
CA LYS A 105 -10.87 -2.21 22.41
C LYS A 105 -10.55 -3.13 23.59
N GLU A 106 -9.86 -4.26 23.36
CA GLU A 106 -9.53 -5.22 24.43
C GLU A 106 -8.31 -4.81 25.28
N LYS A 107 -7.40 -4.00 24.74
CA LYS A 107 -6.26 -3.44 25.51
C LYS A 107 -6.56 -2.09 26.16
N ALA A 108 -7.74 -1.53 25.93
CA ALA A 108 -8.24 -0.36 26.64
C ALA A 108 -9.16 -0.78 27.80
N ALA A 109 -8.79 -1.82 28.54
CA ALA A 109 -9.40 -2.07 29.83
C ALA A 109 -8.75 -1.13 30.86
N SER A 110 -9.60 -0.31 31.49
CA SER A 110 -9.38 0.36 32.78
C SER A 110 -8.20 1.34 32.87
N ALA A 111 -8.38 2.55 32.35
CA ALA A 111 -8.07 3.70 33.19
C ALA A 111 -9.17 3.73 34.27
N SER A 112 -8.97 3.00 35.36
CA SER A 112 -9.70 3.25 36.60
C SER A 112 -9.54 4.73 36.90
N THR A 113 -10.63 5.49 36.74
CA THR A 113 -10.74 6.86 37.19
C THR A 113 -10.36 6.87 38.66
N LEU A 114 -9.14 7.35 38.94
CA LEU A 114 -8.67 7.68 40.27
C LEU A 114 -9.67 8.66 40.88
N THR A 115 -10.14 8.29 42.05
CA THR A 115 -10.99 9.02 42.99
C THR A 115 -10.69 10.50 43.10
N ALA A 116 -11.75 11.32 43.17
CA ALA A 116 -11.82 12.53 43.98
C ALA A 116 -13.19 12.56 44.68
#